data_AF-A0A422QDB9-F1
#
_entry.id   AF-A0A422QDB9-F1
#
_cell.length_a   1.000
_cell.length_b   1.000
_cell.length_c   1.000
_cell.angle_alpha   90.00
_cell.angle_beta   90.00
_cell.angle_gamma   90.00
#
_symmetry.space_group_name_H-M   'P 1'
#
loop_
_entity.id
_entity.type
_entity.pdbx_description
1 polymer ?
#
loop_
_entity_poly.entity_id
_entity_poly.type
_entity_poly.pdbx_seq_one_letter_code
_entity_poly.pdbx_strand_id
1 'polypeptide(L)'
;IAEVSKSLVDQLGAKAGFSKTNGNWTYGIASALLSGGAGTIGGVGTGIKELTVDGEKRDGLVKILAEPNVMAISGQEASFLAGGKIFIPVAQSGSAGANTITLEEKEYGVAVKFTPTVLAGGRIN
;
A
#
# COMPACT_ATOMS: atom_id res chain seq x y z
N ILE A 1 20.43 5.25 1.30
CA ILE A 1 19.12 5.61 0.70
C ILE A 1 18.30 6.36 1.73
N ALA A 2 17.73 7.50 1.33
CA ALA A 2 16.78 8.23 2.14
C ALA A 2 15.55 8.50 1.29
N GLU A 3 14.38 8.07 1.75
CA GLU A 3 13.11 8.31 1.09
C GLU A 3 12.16 9.02 2.06
N VAL A 4 11.44 10.00 1.54
CA VAL A 4 10.40 10.73 2.26
C VAL A 4 9.15 10.69 1.41
N SER A 5 8.09 10.08 1.92
CA SER A 5 6.78 10.06 1.28
C SER A 5 5.76 10.77 2.15
N LYS A 6 5.00 11.68 1.54
CA LYS A 6 3.93 12.42 2.19
C LYS A 6 2.63 12.16 1.44
N SER A 7 1.61 11.72 2.16
CA SER A 7 0.25 11.53 1.64
C SER A 7 -0.68 12.49 2.37
N LEU A 8 -1.46 13.26 1.62
CA LEU A 8 -2.48 14.16 2.14
C LEU A 8 -3.79 13.79 1.45
N VAL A 9 -4.76 13.36 2.24
CA VAL A 9 -6.10 13.03 1.75
C VAL A 9 -7.08 13.96 2.43
N ASP A 10 -7.82 14.73 1.64
CA ASP A 10 -8.94 15.52 2.09
C ASP A 10 -10.17 15.10 1.30
N GLN A 11 -11.23 14.72 2.01
CA GLN A 11 -12.45 14.19 1.43
C GLN A 11 -13.65 14.86 2.08
N LEU A 12 -14.59 15.29 1.24
CA LEU A 12 -15.91 15.74 1.65
C LEU A 12 -16.95 14.92 0.88
N GLY A 13 -17.77 14.20 1.62
CA GLY A 13 -18.84 13.35 1.13
C GLY A 13 -20.22 13.85 1.55
N ALA A 14 -21.23 13.43 0.80
CA ALA A 14 -22.62 13.68 1.15
C ALA A 14 -23.50 12.50 0.75
N LYS A 15 -24.48 12.18 1.57
CA LYS A 15 -25.54 11.20 1.27
C LYS A 15 -26.90 11.84 1.48
N ALA A 16 -27.81 11.54 0.56
CA ALA A 16 -29.21 11.91 0.65
C ALA A 16 -30.08 10.71 0.29
N GLY A 17 -31.05 10.42 1.15
CA GLY A 17 -31.97 9.30 1.04
C GLY A 17 -33.38 9.75 1.35
N PHE A 18 -34.28 9.53 0.42
CA PHE A 18 -35.71 9.77 0.59
C PHE A 18 -36.43 8.43 0.56
N SER A 19 -37.36 8.22 1.48
CA SER A 19 -38.21 7.02 1.46
C SER A 19 -39.62 7.36 1.89
N LYS A 20 -40.60 6.87 1.13
CA LYS A 20 -42.02 7.01 1.42
C LYS A 20 -42.62 5.64 1.65
N THR A 21 -43.22 5.47 2.82
CA THR A 21 -43.99 4.27 3.19
C THR A 21 -45.48 4.57 2.99
N ASN A 22 -46.18 3.70 2.26
CA ASN A 22 -47.62 3.77 2.06
C ASN A 22 -48.24 2.39 2.32
N GLY A 23 -48.86 2.22 3.49
CA GLY A 23 -49.30 0.92 3.96
C GLY A 23 -48.12 -0.04 4.14
N ASN A 24 -48.18 -1.21 3.52
CA ASN A 24 -47.13 -2.23 3.61
C ASN A 24 -46.00 -2.07 2.57
N TRP A 25 -46.06 -1.04 1.71
CA TRP A 25 -45.10 -0.79 0.64
C TRP A 25 -44.19 0.39 0.98
N THR A 26 -42.88 0.23 0.79
CA THR A 26 -41.88 1.30 0.96
C THR A 26 -41.15 1.54 -0.34
N TYR A 27 -41.14 2.80 -0.80
CA TYR A 27 -40.42 3.26 -1.98
C TYR A 27 -39.32 4.21 -1.54
N GLY A 28 -38.13 4.13 -2.12
CA GLY A 28 -37.04 5.03 -1.76
C GLY A 28 -36.04 5.27 -2.87
N ILE A 29 -35.37 6.42 -2.78
CA ILE A 29 -34.25 6.85 -3.62
C ILE A 29 -33.09 7.20 -2.69
N ALA A 30 -31.89 6.75 -3.02
CA ALA A 30 -30.68 7.08 -2.29
C ALA A 30 -29.61 7.54 -3.27
N SER A 31 -28.90 8.59 -2.90
CA SER A 31 -27.76 9.15 -3.62
C SER A 31 -26.60 9.31 -2.64
N ALA A 32 -25.41 8.94 -3.10
CA ALA A 32 -24.17 8.99 -2.33
C ALA A 32 -23.08 9.56 -3.23
N LEU A 33 -22.44 10.64 -2.78
CA LEU A 33 -21.32 11.26 -3.46
C LEU A 33 -20.12 11.28 -2.51
N LEU A 34 -19.04 10.59 -2.88
CA LEU A 34 -17.75 10.55 -2.15
C LEU A 34 -17.88 10.23 -0.64
N SER A 35 -18.96 9.56 -0.26
CA SER A 35 -19.39 9.43 1.13
C SER A 35 -18.83 8.21 1.83
N GLY A 36 -18.49 8.33 3.12
CA GLY A 36 -17.90 7.25 3.91
C GLY A 36 -16.73 7.68 4.79
N GLY A 37 -16.48 8.98 4.91
CA GLY A 37 -15.49 9.56 5.80
C GLY A 37 -15.85 9.38 7.28
N ALA A 38 -14.84 9.45 8.14
CA ALA A 38 -14.96 9.17 9.57
C ALA A 38 -15.77 10.22 10.38
N GLY A 39 -15.91 11.45 9.88
CA GLY A 39 -16.67 12.52 10.54
C GLY A 39 -18.01 12.76 9.87
N THR A 40 -19.06 12.03 10.26
CA THR A 40 -20.40 12.17 9.68
C THR A 40 -21.29 13.03 10.55
N ILE A 41 -22.04 13.95 9.93
CA ILE A 41 -23.08 14.75 10.57
C ILE A 41 -24.32 14.61 9.70
N GLY A 42 -25.45 14.24 10.29
CA GLY A 42 -26.69 14.14 9.54
C GLY A 42 -27.92 13.89 10.37
N GLY A 43 -29.06 13.99 9.70
CA GLY A 43 -30.39 13.87 10.30
C GLY A 43 -31.27 12.89 9.56
N VAL A 44 -32.24 12.34 10.28
CA VAL A 44 -33.30 11.47 9.77
C VAL A 44 -34.64 12.12 10.13
N GLY A 45 -35.61 12.08 9.22
CA GLY A 45 -36.93 12.69 9.43
C GLY A 45 -38.03 11.99 8.64
N THR A 46 -39.27 12.43 8.82
CA THR A 46 -40.44 11.84 8.13
C THR A 46 -40.36 12.09 6.62
N GLY A 47 -40.14 11.03 5.83
CA GLY A 47 -39.98 11.09 4.37
C GLY A 47 -38.53 11.21 3.87
N ILE A 48 -37.62 11.64 4.75
CA ILE A 48 -36.16 11.69 4.53
C ILE A 48 -35.48 10.61 5.38
N LYS A 49 -35.05 9.54 4.73
CA LYS A 49 -34.39 8.42 5.41
C LYS A 49 -33.01 8.80 5.94
N GLU A 50 -32.27 9.64 5.20
CA GLU A 50 -30.91 10.03 5.56
C GLU A 50 -30.53 11.32 4.83
N LEU A 51 -30.03 12.32 5.54
CA LEU A 51 -29.26 13.41 4.95
C LEU A 51 -28.01 13.58 5.79
N THR A 52 -26.87 13.17 5.23
CA THR A 52 -25.58 13.21 5.92
C THR A 52 -24.55 13.94 5.06
N VAL A 53 -23.69 14.68 5.73
CA VAL A 53 -22.44 15.22 5.17
C VAL A 53 -21.32 14.63 6.00
N ASP A 54 -20.30 14.14 5.32
CA ASP A 54 -19.13 13.57 5.96
C ASP A 54 -17.85 14.25 5.47
N GLY A 55 -16.89 14.40 6.37
CA GLY A 55 -15.61 15.03 6.07
C GLY A 55 -14.47 14.29 6.74
N GLU A 56 -13.35 14.14 6.05
CA GLU A 56 -12.18 13.49 6.58
C GLU A 56 -10.89 14.06 5.99
N LYS A 57 -9.95 14.39 6.89
CA LYS A 57 -8.59 14.76 6.54
C LYS A 57 -7.60 13.75 7.14
N ARG A 58 -6.78 13.12 6.29
CA ARG A 58 -5.70 12.21 6.69
C ARG A 58 -4.37 12.75 6.23
N ASP A 59 -3.51 13.05 7.20
CA ASP A 59 -2.13 13.47 6.94
C ASP A 59 -1.19 12.32 7.31
N GLY A 60 -0.46 11.79 6.32
CA GLY A 60 0.54 10.74 6.49
C GLY A 60 1.93 11.22 6.07
N LEU A 61 2.93 11.00 6.92
CA LEU A 61 4.34 11.23 6.59
C LEU A 61 5.15 10.00 6.98
N VAL A 62 5.87 9.44 6.01
CA VAL A 62 6.78 8.30 6.23
C VAL A 62 8.18 8.70 5.80
N LYS A 63 9.16 8.42 6.65
CA LYS A 63 10.58 8.62 6.37
C LYS A 63 11.31 7.29 6.52
N ILE A 64 12.02 6.88 5.47
CA ILE A 64 12.81 5.65 5.45
C ILE A 64 14.28 6.03 5.25
N LEU A 65 15.14 5.58 6.14
CA LEU A 65 16.59 5.76 6.07
C LEU A 65 17.27 4.40 6.09
N ALA A 66 18.17 4.18 5.15
CA ALA A 66 19.05 3.02 5.11
C ALA A 66 20.48 3.43 4.79
N GLU A 67 21.41 3.06 5.66
CA GLU A 67 22.86 3.24 5.50
C GLU A 67 23.55 1.87 5.47
N PRO A 68 23.59 1.19 4.31
CA PRO A 68 24.31 -0.07 4.19
C PRO A 68 25.82 0.21 4.10
N ASN A 69 26.60 -0.49 4.93
CA ASN A 69 28.07 -0.45 4.91
C ASN A 69 28.60 -1.87 4.64
N VAL A 70 29.52 -2.01 3.69
CA VAL A 70 30.15 -3.30 3.34
C VAL A 70 31.67 -3.10 3.20
N MET A 71 32.45 -4.03 3.74
CA MET A 71 33.90 -4.08 3.58
C MET A 71 34.25 -5.08 2.47
N ALA A 72 35.14 -4.69 1.56
CA ALA A 72 35.49 -5.48 0.39
C ALA A 72 36.98 -5.29 0.02
N ILE A 73 37.57 -6.32 -0.57
CA ILE A 73 38.95 -6.30 -1.06
C ILE A 73 38.96 -5.82 -2.52
N SER A 74 40.00 -5.10 -2.92
CA SER A 74 40.16 -4.64 -4.31
C SER A 74 40.08 -5.79 -5.31
N GLY A 75 39.20 -5.67 -6.30
CA GLY A 75 38.96 -6.67 -7.33
C GLY A 75 38.06 -7.83 -6.90
N GLN A 76 37.59 -7.87 -5.65
CA GLN A 76 36.68 -8.90 -5.16
C GLN A 76 35.25 -8.36 -5.03
N GLU A 77 34.29 -9.14 -5.52
CA GLU A 77 32.87 -8.83 -5.36
C GLU A 77 32.46 -9.05 -3.90
N ALA A 78 31.85 -8.02 -3.30
CA ALA A 78 31.20 -8.09 -2.02
C ALA A 78 29.69 -7.86 -2.15
N SER A 79 28.92 -8.65 -1.41
CA SER A 79 27.48 -8.54 -1.34
C SER A 79 27.04 -8.41 0.11
N PHE A 80 26.07 -7.54 0.32
CA PHE A 80 25.41 -7.34 1.60
C PHE A 80 23.91 -7.35 1.36
N LEU A 81 23.17 -8.17 2.11
CA LEU A 81 21.71 -8.19 2.11
C LEU A 81 21.25 -8.08 3.56
N ALA A 82 20.53 -7.00 3.86
CA ALA A 82 19.81 -6.84 5.12
C ALA A 82 18.31 -6.93 4.84
N GLY A 83 17.70 -8.04 5.26
CA GLY A 83 16.29 -8.31 5.01
C GLY A 83 15.93 -9.77 5.26
N GLY A 84 14.99 -10.31 4.49
CA GLY A 84 14.48 -11.66 4.66
C GLY A 84 14.09 -12.33 3.34
N LYS A 85 13.42 -13.48 3.46
CA LYS A 85 12.89 -14.24 2.33
C LYS A 85 11.36 -14.30 2.41
N ILE A 86 10.70 -14.18 1.28
CA ILE A 86 9.29 -14.50 1.11
C ILE A 86 9.13 -15.68 0.16
N PHE A 87 8.06 -16.45 0.34
CA PHE A 87 7.71 -17.57 -0.53
C PHE A 87 6.52 -17.17 -1.40
N ILE A 88 6.73 -17.12 -2.71
CA ILE A 88 5.68 -16.79 -3.67
C ILE A 88 5.16 -18.10 -4.29
N PRO A 89 3.86 -18.38 -4.23
CA PRO A 89 3.30 -19.56 -4.88
C PRO A 89 3.34 -19.39 -6.39
N VAL A 90 3.99 -20.32 -7.07
CA VAL A 90 4.07 -20.38 -8.53
C VAL A 90 3.49 -21.71 -9.00
N ALA A 91 2.65 -21.65 -10.05
CA ALA A 91 2.13 -22.85 -10.68
C ALA A 91 3.21 -23.43 -11.59
N GLN A 92 3.63 -24.65 -11.30
CA GLN A 92 4.46 -25.44 -12.20
C GLN A 92 3.60 -26.50 -12.90
N SER A 93 3.76 -26.61 -14.22
CA SER A 93 3.14 -27.68 -15.00
C SER A 93 3.73 -29.01 -14.57
N GLY A 94 2.96 -29.82 -13.84
CA GLY A 94 3.36 -31.18 -13.47
C GLY A 94 3.39 -32.09 -14.69
N SER A 95 4.27 -33.09 -14.68
CA SER A 95 4.48 -34.06 -15.78
C SER A 95 3.25 -34.93 -16.14
N ALA A 96 2.10 -34.74 -15.48
CA ALA A 96 0.90 -35.56 -15.63
C ALA A 96 -0.41 -34.74 -15.76
N GLY A 97 -0.35 -33.45 -16.14
CA GLY A 97 -1.54 -32.61 -16.36
C GLY A 97 -2.19 -32.04 -15.10
N ALA A 98 -1.60 -32.25 -13.92
CA ALA A 98 -1.97 -31.56 -12.69
C ALA A 98 -1.05 -30.35 -12.47
N ASN A 99 -1.62 -29.20 -12.15
CA ASN A 99 -0.87 -28.02 -11.76
C ASN A 99 -0.34 -28.24 -10.34
N THR A 100 0.97 -28.33 -10.18
CA THR A 100 1.63 -28.36 -8.87
C THR A 100 1.90 -26.93 -8.45
N ILE A 101 1.47 -26.53 -7.25
CA ILE A 101 1.85 -25.24 -6.66
C ILE A 101 3.17 -25.46 -5.93
N THR A 102 4.23 -24.78 -6.38
CA THR A 102 5.51 -24.74 -5.67
C THR A 102 5.74 -23.36 -5.07
N LEU A 103 6.53 -23.31 -4.01
CA LEU A 103 6.87 -22.07 -3.31
C LEU A 103 8.25 -21.62 -3.78
N GLU A 104 8.32 -20.50 -4.52
CA GLU A 104 9.57 -19.89 -4.97
C GLU A 104 10.07 -18.88 -3.92
N GLU A 105 11.31 -19.03 -3.48
CA GLU A 105 11.96 -18.08 -2.56
C GLU A 105 12.35 -16.80 -3.30
N LYS A 106 11.91 -15.64 -2.78
CA LYS A 106 12.40 -14.32 -3.20
C LYS A 106 12.91 -13.53 -2.01
N GLU A 107 14.12 -12.98 -2.16
CA GLU A 107 14.74 -12.12 -1.16
C GLU A 107 14.17 -10.70 -1.23
N TYR A 108 14.02 -10.05 -0.07
CA TYR A 108 13.61 -8.65 0.04
C TYR A 108 14.45 -7.94 1.10
N GLY A 109 14.62 -6.63 0.95
CA GLY A 109 15.35 -5.80 1.89
C GLY A 109 16.30 -4.84 1.18
N VAL A 110 17.30 -4.37 1.92
CA VAL A 110 18.35 -3.50 1.40
C VAL A 110 19.52 -4.37 0.96
N ALA A 111 19.78 -4.38 -0.35
CA ALA A 111 20.90 -5.09 -0.94
C ALA A 111 21.94 -4.11 -1.48
N VAL A 112 23.21 -4.39 -1.24
CA VAL A 112 24.35 -3.73 -1.88
C VAL A 112 25.22 -4.79 -2.52
N LYS A 113 25.55 -4.57 -3.78
CA LYS A 113 26.50 -5.37 -4.53
C LYS A 113 27.58 -4.42 -5.05
N PHE A 114 28.82 -4.64 -4.62
CA PHE A 114 29.92 -3.72 -4.87
C PHE A 114 31.23 -4.48 -5.12
N THR A 115 31.96 -4.07 -6.15
CA THR A 115 33.25 -4.66 -6.53
C THR A 115 34.28 -3.53 -6.61
N PRO A 116 34.91 -3.13 -5.48
CA PRO A 116 35.83 -2.01 -5.50
C PRO A 116 37.09 -2.34 -6.28
N THR A 117 37.66 -1.35 -6.97
CA THR A 117 39.02 -1.40 -7.49
C THR A 117 39.81 -0.23 -6.93
N VAL A 118 40.94 -0.51 -6.28
CA VAL A 118 41.85 0.52 -5.75
C VAL A 118 42.77 1.00 -6.87
N LEU A 119 42.69 2.29 -7.16
CA LEU A 119 43.52 3.00 -8.13
C LEU A 119 44.70 3.70 -7.44
N ALA A 120 45.71 4.09 -8.22
CA ALA A 120 46.82 4.90 -7.73
C ALA A 120 46.31 6.22 -7.12
N GLY A 121 46.90 6.64 -6.00
CA GLY A 121 46.50 7.85 -5.28
C GLY A 121 45.28 7.68 -4.34
N GLY A 122 44.92 6.45 -3.96
CA GLY A 122 43.88 6.19 -2.95
C GLY A 122 42.43 6.36 -3.43
N ARG A 123 42.21 6.38 -4.76
CA ARG A 123 40.88 6.44 -5.37
C ARG A 123 40.29 5.03 -5.48
N ILE A 124 38.98 4.89 -5.27
CA ILE A 124 38.25 3.62 -5.38
C ILE A 124 37.17 3.80 -6.46
N ASN A 125 37.03 2.82 -7.36
CA ASN A 125 35.95 2.72 -8.35
C ASN A 125 35.12 1.46 -8.11
#